data_AF-A0AAP2DAK3-F1
#
_entry.id   AF-A0AAP2DAK3-F1
#
_cell.length_a   1.000
_cell.length_b   1.000
_cell.length_c   1.000
_cell.angle_alpha   90.00
_cell.angle_beta   90.00
_cell.angle_gamma   90.00
#
_symmetry.space_group_name_H-M   'P 1'
#
loop_
_entity.id
_entity.type
_entity.pdbx_description
1 polymer ?
#
loop_
_entity_poly.entity_id
_entity_poly.type
_entity_poly.pdbx_seq_one_letter_code
_entity_poly.pdbx_strand_id
1 'polypeptide(L)'
;MTKLSTFPDFIVFLYVHLSQADNQYDPAEMAAIKNKMASLYPAGTDLEKKLYTTIREYNALDKAQLPALLETSARQLGAGHDADHEAILATMQEIIRADGQVAPAETKALEALTQLIALSR
;
A
#
# COMPACT_ATOMS: atom_id res chain seq x y z
N MET A 1 -15.13 -5.70 -7.62
CA MET A 1 -14.63 -4.31 -7.51
C MET A 1 -13.94 -4.17 -6.17
N THR A 2 -12.62 -3.98 -6.18
CA THR A 2 -11.83 -3.60 -5.00
C THR A 2 -12.36 -2.27 -4.48
N LYS A 3 -12.73 -2.21 -3.21
CA LYS A 3 -13.40 -1.02 -2.64
C LYS A 3 -12.39 -0.17 -1.88
N LEU A 4 -11.52 0.52 -2.63
CA LEU A 4 -10.68 1.58 -2.09
C LEU A 4 -11.58 2.78 -1.76
N SER A 5 -12.20 2.75 -0.59
CA SER A 5 -13.31 3.64 -0.24
C SER A 5 -12.86 4.88 0.51
N THR A 6 -11.62 4.87 1.01
CA THR A 6 -11.00 5.93 1.81
C THR A 6 -9.51 6.02 1.50
N PHE A 7 -8.89 7.16 1.79
CA PHE A 7 -7.44 7.32 1.64
C PHE A 7 -6.64 6.29 2.46
N PRO A 8 -6.95 6.01 3.75
CA PRO A 8 -6.33 4.91 4.49
C PRO A 8 -6.42 3.54 3.78
N ASP A 9 -7.58 3.20 3.20
CA ASP A 9 -7.74 1.94 2.48
C ASP A 9 -6.88 1.89 1.21
N PHE A 10 -6.71 3.02 0.52
CA PHE A 10 -5.78 3.15 -0.59
C PHE A 10 -4.33 2.96 -0.14
N ILE A 11 -3.91 3.59 0.95
CA ILE A 11 -2.54 3.44 1.47
C ILE A 11 -2.23 1.99 1.85
N VAL A 12 -3.14 1.30 2.54
CA VAL A 12 -2.95 -0.12 2.87
C VAL A 12 -2.88 -0.98 1.60
N PHE A 13 -3.65 -0.65 0.57
CA PHE A 13 -3.56 -1.34 -0.72
C PHE A 13 -2.20 -1.16 -1.38
N LEU A 14 -1.59 0.04 -1.30
CA LEU A 14 -0.23 0.27 -1.79
C LEU A 14 0.79 -0.57 -1.03
N TYR A 15 0.66 -0.66 0.30
CA TYR A 15 1.55 -1.48 1.13
C TYR A 15 1.46 -2.97 0.78
N VAL A 16 0.24 -3.48 0.56
CA VAL A 16 0.02 -4.87 0.12
C VAL A 16 0.56 -5.11 -1.29
N HIS A 17 0.40 -4.15 -2.21
CA HIS A 17 0.96 -4.25 -3.55
C HIS A 17 2.48 -4.33 -3.52
N LEU A 18 3.11 -3.49 -2.70
CA LEU A 18 4.56 -3.42 -2.54
C LEU A 18 5.12 -4.72 -1.96
N SER A 19 4.54 -5.22 -0.87
CA SER A 19 4.99 -6.46 -0.24
C SER A 19 4.80 -7.68 -1.15
N GLN A 20 3.77 -7.70 -2.00
CA GLN A 20 3.56 -8.79 -2.96
C GLN A 20 4.38 -8.64 -4.26
N ALA A 21 5.34 -7.71 -4.34
CA ALA A 21 6.07 -7.40 -5.58
C ALA A 21 6.92 -8.58 -6.09
N ASP A 22 7.40 -9.44 -5.19
CA ASP A 22 8.17 -10.64 -5.50
C ASP A 22 7.28 -11.91 -5.65
N ASN A 23 5.95 -11.74 -5.57
CA ASN A 23 4.91 -12.78 -5.53
C ASN A 23 4.79 -13.57 -4.21
N GLN A 24 5.36 -13.07 -3.12
CA GLN A 24 5.20 -13.66 -1.79
C GLN A 24 4.83 -12.59 -0.77
N TYR A 25 4.18 -13.00 0.33
CA TYR A 25 3.94 -12.12 1.46
C TYR A 25 4.93 -12.49 2.55
N ASP A 26 5.96 -11.66 2.74
CA ASP A 26 6.89 -11.86 3.85
C ASP A 26 6.17 -11.60 5.19
N PRO A 27 6.27 -12.51 6.19
CA PRO A 27 5.61 -12.33 7.47
C PRO A 27 6.06 -11.09 8.26
N ALA A 28 7.32 -10.67 8.15
CA ALA A 28 7.84 -9.48 8.81
C ALA A 28 7.28 -8.21 8.15
N GLU A 29 7.20 -8.18 6.81
CA GLU A 29 6.51 -7.09 6.10
C GLU A 29 5.03 -7.02 6.48
N MET A 30 4.32 -8.16 6.54
CA MET A 30 2.91 -8.19 6.96
C MET A 30 2.70 -7.65 8.37
N ALA A 31 3.60 -8.01 9.30
CA ALA A 31 3.58 -7.49 10.66
C ALA A 31 3.86 -5.97 10.67
N ALA A 32 4.81 -5.50 9.87
CA ALA A 32 5.12 -4.08 9.72
C ALA A 32 3.92 -3.30 9.18
N ILE A 33 3.25 -3.80 8.13
CA ILE A 33 2.02 -3.20 7.59
C ILE A 33 0.96 -3.09 8.68
N LYS A 34 0.66 -4.17 9.40
CA LYS A 34 -0.35 -4.18 10.47
C LYS A 34 -0.04 -3.14 11.55
N ASN A 35 1.23 -2.98 11.93
CA ASN A 35 1.65 -1.99 12.91
C ASN A 35 1.47 -0.55 12.40
N LYS A 36 1.81 -0.31 11.13
CA LYS A 36 1.64 1.01 10.48
C LYS A 36 0.19 1.39 10.25
N MET A 37 -0.70 0.41 10.08
CA MET A 37 -2.14 0.67 9.97
C MET A 37 -2.72 1.34 11.23
N ALA A 38 -2.11 1.18 12.41
CA ALA A 38 -2.63 1.74 13.64
C ALA A 38 -2.70 3.28 13.64
N SER A 39 -1.84 3.96 12.87
CA SER A 39 -1.89 5.42 12.72
C SER A 39 -2.85 5.89 11.61
N LEU A 40 -3.32 4.99 10.75
CA LEU A 40 -4.19 5.30 9.62
C LEU A 40 -5.69 5.22 9.95
N TYR A 41 -6.05 4.48 10.99
CA TYR A 41 -7.46 4.21 11.33
C TYR A 41 -7.79 4.65 12.76
N PRO A 42 -9.07 4.96 13.05
CA PRO A 42 -9.52 5.27 14.40
C PRO A 42 -9.26 4.12 15.38
N ALA A 43 -9.04 4.47 16.65
CA ALA A 43 -8.92 3.49 17.73
C ALA A 43 -10.15 2.57 17.78
N GLY A 44 -9.92 1.27 18.01
CA GLY A 44 -10.98 0.24 18.02
C GLY A 44 -11.30 -0.35 16.63
N THR A 45 -10.65 0.12 15.56
CA THR A 45 -10.75 -0.54 14.24
C THR A 45 -10.11 -1.92 14.28
N ASP A 46 -10.80 -2.92 13.72
CA ASP A 46 -10.23 -4.26 13.49
C ASP A 46 -9.24 -4.23 12.31
N LEU A 47 -7.98 -3.89 12.63
CA LEU A 47 -6.90 -3.75 11.66
C LEU A 47 -6.59 -5.07 10.97
N GLU A 48 -6.74 -6.20 11.66
CA GLU A 48 -6.49 -7.52 11.11
C GLU A 48 -7.50 -7.86 10.02
N LYS A 49 -8.79 -7.65 10.29
CA LYS A 49 -9.83 -7.82 9.30
C LYS A 49 -9.64 -6.88 8.10
N LYS A 50 -9.24 -5.63 8.33
CA LYS A 50 -8.92 -4.67 7.25
C LYS A 50 -7.78 -5.16 6.37
N LEU A 51 -6.67 -5.62 6.96
CA LEU A 51 -5.51 -6.12 6.23
C LEU A 51 -5.87 -7.35 5.40
N TYR A 52 -6.50 -8.37 6.00
CA TYR A 52 -6.88 -9.58 5.28
C TYR A 52 -7.93 -9.34 4.19
N THR A 53 -8.86 -8.41 4.42
CA THR A 53 -9.80 -8.00 3.37
C THR A 53 -9.05 -7.39 2.18
N THR A 54 -8.09 -6.51 2.45
CA THR A 54 -7.27 -5.87 1.41
C THR A 54 -6.43 -6.88 0.64
N ILE A 55 -5.77 -7.82 1.32
CA ILE A 55 -5.01 -8.92 0.70
C ILE A 55 -5.92 -9.75 -0.21
N ARG A 56 -7.10 -10.14 0.27
CA ARG A 56 -8.06 -10.92 -0.53
C ARG A 56 -8.52 -10.15 -1.76
N GLU A 57 -8.85 -8.87 -1.61
CA GLU A 57 -9.27 -8.03 -2.73
C GLU A 57 -8.14 -7.80 -3.73
N TYR A 58 -6.91 -7.59 -3.26
CA TYR A 58 -5.72 -7.49 -4.10
C TYR A 58 -5.51 -8.78 -4.90
N ASN A 59 -5.60 -9.95 -4.26
CA ASN A 59 -5.39 -11.24 -4.92
C ASN A 59 -6.50 -11.60 -5.91
N ALA A 60 -7.73 -11.16 -5.66
CA ALA A 60 -8.85 -11.34 -6.57
C ALA A 60 -8.86 -10.35 -7.76
N LEU A 61 -8.00 -9.32 -7.72
CA LEU A 61 -7.93 -8.31 -8.78
C LEU A 61 -7.25 -8.87 -10.04
N ASP A 62 -7.84 -8.58 -11.19
CA ASP A 62 -7.17 -8.69 -12.49
C ASP A 62 -5.99 -7.72 -12.55
N LYS A 63 -4.76 -8.25 -12.53
CA LYS A 63 -3.53 -7.45 -12.49
C LYS A 63 -3.35 -6.56 -13.72
N ALA A 64 -4.02 -6.85 -14.83
CA ALA A 64 -4.03 -5.96 -15.99
C ALA A 64 -4.71 -4.61 -15.69
N GLN A 65 -5.60 -4.57 -14.70
CA GLN A 65 -6.33 -3.36 -14.29
C GLN A 65 -5.61 -2.57 -13.19
N LEU A 66 -4.55 -3.12 -12.62
CA LEU A 66 -3.84 -2.53 -11.48
C LEU A 66 -3.33 -1.11 -11.78
N PRO A 67 -2.69 -0.81 -12.93
CA PRO A 67 -2.22 0.54 -13.22
C PRO A 67 -3.35 1.57 -13.22
N ALA A 68 -4.47 1.26 -13.89
CA ALA A 68 -5.63 2.14 -13.97
C ALA A 68 -6.31 2.33 -12.60
N LEU A 69 -6.39 1.27 -11.78
CA LEU A 69 -6.92 1.34 -10.42
C LEU A 69 -6.07 2.27 -9.54
N LEU A 70 -4.75 2.11 -9.57
CA LEU A 70 -3.82 2.92 -8.78
C LEU A 70 -3.89 4.40 -9.20
N GLU A 71 -3.86 4.69 -10.49
CA GLU A 71 -3.95 6.06 -11.01
C GLU A 71 -5.28 6.72 -10.62
N THR A 72 -6.41 6.02 -10.83
CA THR A 72 -7.74 6.54 -10.50
C THR A 72 -7.88 6.80 -9.01
N SER A 73 -7.40 5.87 -8.18
CA SER A 73 -7.47 5.97 -6.71
C SER A 73 -6.58 7.10 -6.19
N ALA A 74 -5.36 7.25 -6.72
CA ALA A 74 -4.47 8.35 -6.35
C ALA A 74 -5.11 9.71 -6.65
N ARG A 75 -5.73 9.88 -7.83
CA ARG A 75 -6.43 11.13 -8.18
C ARG A 75 -7.65 11.40 -7.30
N GLN A 76 -8.44 10.36 -7.00
CA GLN A 76 -9.70 10.51 -6.25
C GLN A 76 -9.49 10.68 -4.74
N LEU A 77 -8.48 10.01 -4.18
CA LEU A 77 -8.28 9.89 -2.74
C LEU A 77 -7.04 10.64 -2.24
N GLY A 78 -6.05 10.89 -3.11
CA GLY A 78 -4.83 11.59 -2.75
C GLY A 78 -4.94 13.12 -2.75
N ALA A 79 -5.98 13.68 -3.39
CA ALA A 79 -6.19 15.12 -3.42
C ALA A 79 -6.33 15.68 -1.99
N GLY A 80 -5.45 16.63 -1.62
CA GLY A 80 -5.43 17.23 -0.28
C GLY A 80 -4.51 16.54 0.74
N HIS A 81 -3.79 15.48 0.34
CA HIS A 81 -2.85 14.74 1.18
C HIS A 81 -1.38 14.94 0.77
N ASP A 82 -1.05 16.05 0.11
CA ASP A 82 0.30 16.31 -0.39
C ASP A 82 1.38 16.29 0.69
N ALA A 83 1.03 16.73 1.89
CA ALA A 83 1.90 16.72 3.07
C ALA A 83 2.20 15.30 3.59
N ASP A 84 1.38 14.32 3.24
CA ASP A 84 1.51 12.94 3.72
C ASP A 84 2.39 12.08 2.79
N HIS A 85 2.70 12.55 1.58
CA HIS A 85 3.43 11.79 0.56
C HIS A 85 4.81 11.33 1.02
N GLU A 86 5.60 12.21 1.65
CA GLU A 86 6.94 11.83 2.15
C GLU A 86 6.85 10.80 3.27
N ALA A 87 5.87 10.93 4.16
CA ALA A 87 5.64 9.99 5.25
C ALA A 87 5.18 8.61 4.72
N ILE A 88 4.36 8.58 3.67
CA ILE A 88 3.92 7.35 3.01
C ILE A 88 5.11 6.64 2.37
N LEU A 89 5.96 7.37 1.64
CA LEU A 89 7.16 6.79 1.00
C LEU A 89 8.16 6.27 2.04
N ALA A 90 8.38 7.00 3.13
CA ALA A 90 9.20 6.53 4.24
C ALA A 90 8.62 5.26 4.86
N THR A 91 7.30 5.21 5.05
CA THR A 91 6.63 4.01 5.59
C THR A 91 6.77 2.81 4.65
N MET A 92 6.66 3.00 3.33
CA MET A 92 6.90 1.95 2.35
C MET A 92 8.33 1.40 2.41
N GLN A 93 9.32 2.28 2.55
CA GLN A 93 10.73 1.88 2.72
C GLN A 93 10.94 1.08 4.01
N GLU A 94 10.27 1.45 5.10
CA GLU A 94 10.33 0.72 6.36
C GLU A 94 9.68 -0.66 6.27
N ILE A 95 8.58 -0.79 5.52
CA ILE A 95 7.89 -2.08 5.32
C ILE A 95 8.82 -3.05 4.59
N ILE A 96 9.36 -2.67 3.43
CA ILE A 96 10.21 -3.57 2.62
C ILE A 96 11.58 -3.88 3.23
N ARG A 97 11.91 -3.24 4.36
CA ARG A 97 13.15 -3.49 5.11
C ARG A 97 12.89 -4.26 6.40
N ALA A 98 11.65 -4.67 6.66
CA ALA A 98 11.23 -5.25 7.93
C ALA A 98 11.95 -6.56 8.26
N ASP A 99 12.32 -7.34 7.24
CA ASP A 99 13.08 -8.59 7.35
C ASP A 99 14.61 -8.39 7.29
N GLY A 100 15.07 -7.16 7.04
CA GLY A 100 16.49 -6.80 6.88
C GLY A 100 17.07 -7.07 5.49
N GLN A 101 16.27 -7.53 4.53
CA GLN A 101 16.62 -7.65 3.12
C GLN A 101 15.73 -6.71 2.31
N VAL A 102 16.09 -6.46 1.06
CA VAL A 102 15.23 -5.73 0.12
C VAL A 102 15.38 -6.40 -1.23
N ALA A 103 14.32 -6.96 -1.76
CA ALA A 103 14.33 -7.60 -3.06
C ALA A 103 14.44 -6.53 -4.18
N PRO A 104 15.08 -6.86 -5.31
CA PRO A 104 15.06 -5.98 -6.49
C PRO A 104 13.64 -5.66 -6.98
N ALA A 105 12.70 -6.59 -6.80
CA ALA A 105 11.29 -6.41 -7.17
C ALA A 105 10.58 -5.36 -6.31
N GLU A 106 10.80 -5.37 -4.99
CA GLU A 106 10.28 -4.36 -4.05
C GLU A 106 10.85 -2.97 -4.35
N THR A 107 12.15 -2.88 -4.62
CA THR A 107 12.80 -1.62 -5.00
C THR A 107 12.14 -1.03 -6.25
N LYS A 108 11.93 -1.86 -7.28
CA LYS A 108 11.26 -1.44 -8.51
C LYS A 108 9.80 -1.04 -8.28
N ALA A 109 9.08 -1.77 -7.43
CA ALA A 109 7.71 -1.44 -7.06
C ALA A 109 7.62 -0.11 -6.31
N LEU A 110 8.54 0.14 -5.37
CA LEU A 110 8.65 1.41 -4.64
C LEU A 110 8.93 2.58 -5.59
N GLU A 111 9.84 2.42 -6.56
CA GLU A 111 10.12 3.44 -7.57
C GLU A 111 8.88 3.77 -8.41
N ALA A 112 8.15 2.75 -8.86
CA ALA A 112 6.92 2.92 -9.63
C ALA A 112 5.82 3.64 -8.82
N LEU A 113 5.65 3.27 -7.55
CA LEU A 113 4.70 3.93 -6.64
C LEU A 113 5.09 5.38 -6.36
N THR A 114 6.38 5.66 -6.21
CA THR A 114 6.90 7.03 -6.04
C THR A 114 6.55 7.92 -7.23
N GLN A 115 6.74 7.40 -8.45
CA GLN A 115 6.38 8.12 -9.67
C GLN A 115 4.87 8.37 -9.76
N LEU A 116 4.05 7.38 -9.40
CA LEU A 116 2.60 7.50 -9.44
C LEU A 116 2.08 8.56 -8.46
N ILE A 117 2.60 8.60 -7.24
CA ILE A 117 2.26 9.61 -6.23
C ILE A 117 2.75 11.00 -6.66
N ALA A 118 3.90 11.09 -7.33
CA ALA A 118 4.40 12.36 -7.85
C ALA A 118 3.53 12.93 -8.98
N LEU A 119 2.92 12.07 -9.81
CA LEU A 119 2.02 12.47 -10.90
C LEU A 119 0.62 12.89 -10.42
N SER A 120 0.23 12.53 -9.19
CA SER A 120 -1.04 12.95 -8.59
C SER A 120 -0.97 14.30 -7.87
N ARG A 121 0.18 14.99 -7.91
CA ARG A 121 0.37 16.38 -7.42
C ARG A 121 -0.19 17.42 -8.39
#